data_AF-A0A0E3SM66-F1
#
_entry.id   AF-A0A0E3SM66-F1
#
_cell.length_a   1.000
_cell.length_b   1.000
_cell.length_c   1.000
_cell.angle_alpha   90.00
_cell.angle_beta   90.00
_cell.angle_gamma   90.00
#
_symmetry.space_group_name_H-M   'P 1'
#
loop_
_entity.id
_entity.type
_entity.pdbx_description
1 polymer ?
#
loop_
_entity_poly.entity_id
_entity_poly.type
_entity_poly.pdbx_seq_one_letter_code
_entity_poly.pdbx_strand_id
1 'polypeptide(L)' 'MNTLEGISPKSLTDLLKELQKEGLIQREAFPEIPPRVEYFLTDDGKELCEVIIPLIKWAEKRDNLHHEIFNST' A
#
# COMPACT_ATOMS: atom_id res chain seq x y z
N MET A 1 7.91 -9.58 11.48
CA MET A 1 7.94 -8.58 10.41
C MET A 1 7.00 -9.10 9.33
N ASN A 2 5.89 -8.42 9.07
CA ASN A 2 4.87 -8.96 8.16
C ASN A 2 5.32 -8.64 6.73
N THR A 3 6.02 -9.59 6.10
CA THR A 3 6.27 -9.56 4.65
C THR A 3 4.93 -9.59 3.94
N LEU A 4 4.67 -8.60 3.09
CA LEU A 4 3.58 -8.66 2.12
C LEU A 4 3.77 -9.92 1.26
N GLU A 5 2.81 -10.83 1.28
CA GLU A 5 2.92 -12.09 0.55
C GLU A 5 2.84 -11.83 -0.95
N GLY A 6 3.69 -12.52 -1.73
CA GLY A 6 3.74 -12.40 -3.19
C GLY A 6 4.62 -11.26 -3.76
N ILE A 7 5.05 -10.26 -2.98
CA ILE A 7 5.99 -9.22 -3.48
C ILE A 7 7.45 -9.56 -3.15
N SER A 8 8.35 -9.39 -4.13
CA SER A 8 9.79 -9.56 -3.87
C SER A 8 10.34 -8.40 -3.03
N PRO A 9 11.34 -8.62 -2.15
CA PRO A 9 11.95 -7.54 -1.37
C PRO A 9 12.54 -6.43 -2.25
N LYS A 10 13.03 -6.77 -3.45
CA LYS A 10 13.48 -5.78 -4.45
C LYS A 10 12.29 -4.96 -4.98
N SER A 11 11.22 -5.61 -5.42
CA SER A 11 10.03 -4.95 -5.97
C SER A 11 9.41 -3.98 -4.95
N LEU A 12 9.33 -4.38 -3.67
CA LEU A 12 8.89 -3.51 -2.59
C LEU A 12 9.87 -2.34 -2.37
N THR A 13 11.17 -2.61 -2.37
CA THR A 13 12.21 -1.56 -2.21
C THR A 13 12.19 -0.55 -3.34
N ASP A 14 11.93 -0.97 -4.58
CA ASP A 14 11.90 -0.08 -5.74
C ASP A 14 10.59 0.74 -5.77
N LEU A 15 9.44 0.13 -5.46
CA LEU A 15 8.15 0.84 -5.29
C LEU A 15 8.21 1.89 -4.17
N LEU A 16 8.85 1.59 -3.03
CA LEU A 16 9.01 2.56 -1.93
C LEU A 16 9.88 3.76 -2.35
N LYS A 17 10.89 3.58 -3.22
CA LYS A 17 11.66 4.70 -3.77
C LYS A 17 10.82 5.56 -4.71
N GLU A 18 9.95 4.94 -5.53
CA GLU A 18 9.05 5.66 -6.42
C GLU A 18 8.04 6.49 -5.63
N LEU A 19 7.34 5.89 -4.65
CA LEU A 19 6.43 6.62 -3.76
C LEU A 19 7.13 7.74 -2.96
N GLN A 20 8.40 7.55 -2.58
CA GLN A 20 9.19 8.59 -1.92
C GLN A 20 9.59 9.72 -2.89
N LYS A 21 9.91 9.39 -4.15
CA LYS A 21 10.25 10.35 -5.21
C LYS A 21 9.06 11.22 -5.60
N GLU A 22 7.86 10.64 -5.68
CA GLU A 22 6.61 11.38 -5.95
C GLU A 22 6.04 12.09 -4.70
N GLY A 23 6.76 12.10 -3.57
CA GLY A 23 6.39 12.85 -2.36
C GLY A 23 5.25 12.24 -1.54
N LEU A 24 4.80 11.03 -1.84
CA LEU A 24 3.66 10.36 -1.18
C LEU A 24 4.05 9.65 0.13
N ILE A 25 5.34 9.27 0.27
CA ILE A 25 5.89 8.77 1.54
C ILE A 25 7.20 9.46 1.90
N GLN A 26 7.43 9.59 3.20
CA GLN A 26 8.71 9.97 3.80
C GLN A 26 9.39 8.73 4.40
N ARG A 27 10.72 8.74 4.46
CA ARG A 27 11.55 7.62 4.95
C ARG A 27 12.49 8.11 6.05
N GLU A 28 12.33 7.57 7.26
CA GLU A 28 13.16 7.89 8.41
C GLU A 28 14.08 6.70 8.76
N ALA A 29 15.27 6.99 9.31
CA ALA A 29 16.23 5.98 9.74
C ALA A 29 16.65 6.24 11.20
N PHE A 30 16.42 5.28 12.08
CA PHE A 30 16.82 5.38 13.49
C PHE A 30 18.25 4.84 13.67
N PRO A 31 19.17 5.63 14.26
CA PRO A 31 20.47 5.15 14.72
C PRO A 31 20.37 4.43 16.09
N GLU A 32 19.41 3.51 16.22
CA GLU A 32 19.22 2.68 17.42
C GLU A 32 19.83 1.27 17.25
N ILE A 33 19.71 0.41 18.27
CA ILE A 33 20.20 -0.98 18.22
C ILE A 33 19.02 -1.93 18.48
N PRO A 34 18.59 -2.75 17.51
CA PRO A 34 19.06 -2.82 16.12
C PRO A 34 18.61 -1.61 15.28
N PRO A 35 19.38 -1.14 14.28
CA PRO A 35 19.00 0.02 13.48
C PRO A 35 17.78 -0.28 12.61
N ARG A 36 16.71 0.52 12.76
CA ARG A 36 15.47 0.41 11.97
C ARG A 36 15.36 1.51 10.91
N VAL A 37 14.58 1.24 9.86
CA VAL A 37 14.13 2.22 8.86
C VAL A 37 12.62 2.10 8.77
N GLU A 38 11.92 3.23 8.85
CA GLU A 38 10.47 3.29 8.74
C GLU A 38 10.05 4.22 7.60
N TYR A 39 8.83 3.99 7.10
CA TYR A 39 8.21 4.75 6.04
C TYR A 39 6.83 5.21 6.50
N PHE A 40 6.54 6.49 6.32
CA PHE A 40 5.26 7.10 6.71
C PHE A 40 4.63 7.79 5.51
N LEU A 41 3.30 7.82 5.43
CA LEU A 41 2.62 8.70 4.46
C LEU A 41 2.95 10.17 4.77
N THR A 42 3.18 10.96 3.73
CA THR A 42 3.08 12.43 3.81
C THR A 42 1.61 12.84 3.92
N ASP A 43 1.32 14.14 4.03
CA ASP A 43 -0.07 14.61 4.04
C ASP A 43 -0.74 14.41 2.66
N ASP A 44 -0.05 14.76 1.57
CA ASP A 44 -0.43 14.40 0.18
C ASP A 44 -0.70 12.89 0.02
N GLY A 45 0.14 12.04 0.63
CA GLY A 45 -0.04 10.59 0.64
C GLY A 45 -1.31 10.13 1.36
N LYS A 46 -1.72 10.81 2.44
CA LYS A 46 -2.97 10.54 3.16
C LYS A 46 -4.18 10.97 2.32
N GLU A 47 -4.17 12.19 1.77
CA GLU A 47 -5.24 12.69 0.90
C GLU A 47 -5.46 11.78 -0.31
N LEU A 48 -4.38 11.32 -0.95
CA LEU A 48 -4.46 10.35 -2.04
C LEU A 48 -5.09 9.02 -1.60
N CYS A 49 -4.72 8.50 -0.41
CA CYS A 49 -5.34 7.32 0.17
C CYS A 49 -6.84 7.54 0.48
N GLU A 50 -7.24 8.71 0.99
CA GLU A 50 -8.65 9.03 1.26
C GLU A 50 -9.51 9.05 -0.02
N VAL A 51 -8.95 9.44 -1.17
CA VAL A 51 -9.63 9.38 -2.47
C VAL A 51 -9.64 7.96 -3.07
N ILE A 52 -8.52 7.22 -2.98
CA ILE A 52 -8.38 5.91 -3.65
C ILE A 52 -9.03 4.77 -2.87
N ILE A 53 -8.97 4.76 -1.53
CA ILE A 53 -9.51 3.65 -0.71
C ILE A 53 -11.02 3.43 -0.91
N PRO A 54 -11.89 4.47 -1.00
CA PRO A 54 -13.30 4.30 -1.36
C PRO A 54 -13.52 3.68 -2.74
N LEU A 55 -12.69 4.02 -3.73
CA LEU A 55 -12.77 3.47 -5.09
C LEU A 55 -12.39 1.99 -5.11
N ILE A 56 -11.33 1.60 -4.40
CA ILE A 56 -10.95 0.19 -4.22
C ILE A 56 -12.08 -0.59 -3.54
N LYS A 57 -12.61 -0.10 -2.42
CA LYS A 57 -13.73 -0.74 -1.69
C LYS A 57 -15.00 -0.90 -2.54
N TRP A 58 -15.27 0.05 -3.44
CA TRP A 58 -16.36 -0.06 -4.41
C TRP A 58 -16.08 -1.16 -5.45
N ALA A 59 -14.84 -1.25 -5.96
CA ALA A 59 -14.44 -2.27 -6.93
C ALA A 59 -14.48 -3.67 -6.31
N GLU A 60 -13.92 -3.86 -5.11
CA GLU A 60 -13.99 -5.11 -4.34
C GLU A 60 -15.43 -5.55 -4.11
N LYS A 61 -16.30 -4.64 -3.66
CA LYS A 61 -17.73 -4.92 -3.49
C LYS A 61 -18.40 -5.34 -4.80
N ARG A 62 -18.02 -4.75 -5.93
CA ARG A 62 -18.55 -5.08 -7.25
C ARG A 62 -18.06 -6.45 -7.74
N ASP A 63 -16.79 -6.78 -7.52
CA ASP A 63 -16.23 -8.07 -7.96
C ASP A 63 -16.79 -9.24 -7.15
N ASN A 64 -16.94 -9.07 -5.83
CA ASN A 64 -17.65 -10.03 -4.98
C ASN A 64 -19.10 -10.26 -5.43
N LEU A 65 -19.82 -9.20 -5.83
CA LEU A 65 -21.17 -9.33 -6.41
C LEU A 65 -21.19 -10.10 -7.74
N HIS A 66 -20.13 -10.02 -8.56
CA HIS A 66 -20.01 -10.86 -9.76
C HIS A 66 -19.73 -12.33 -9.42
N HIS A 67 -18.94 -12.60 -8.38
CA HIS A 67 -18.68 -13.97 -7.89
C HIS A 67 -19.91 -14.64 -7.26
N GLU A 68 -20.74 -13.92 -6.50
CA GLU A 68 -21.96 -14.49 -5.89
C GLU A 68 -23.02 -14.88 -6.94
N ILE A 69 -23.20 -14.05 -7.97
CA ILE A 69 -24.18 -14.29 -9.04
C ILE A 69 -23.80 -15.52 -9.87
N PHE A 70 -22.52 -15.74 -10.17
CA PHE A 70 -22.07 -16.83 -11.03
C PHE A 70 -22.01 -18.21 -10.35
N ASN A 71 -22.13 -18.27 -9.01
CA ASN A 71 -22.12 -19.52 -8.23
C ASN A 71 -23.53 -19.96 -7.78
N SER A 72 -24.60 -19.34 -8.32
CA SER A 72 -26.00 -19.58 -7.93
C SER A 72 -26.88 -20.10 -9.08
N THR A 73 -26.28 -20.70 -10.11
CA THR A 73 -26.95 -21.33 -11.27
C THR A 73 -26.23 -22.60 -11.71
#